data_AF-A0A9X3F7T9-F1
#
_entry.id   AF-A0A9X3F7T9-F1
#
_cell.length_a   1.000
_cell.length_b   1.000
_cell.length_c   1.000
_cell.angle_alpha   90.00
_cell.angle_beta   90.00
_cell.angle_gamma   90.00
#
_symmetry.space_group_name_H-M   'P 1'
#
loop_
_entity.id
_entity.type
_entity.pdbx_description
1 polymer ?
#
loop_
_entity_poly.entity_id
_entity_poly.type
_entity_poly.pdbx_seq_one_letter_code
_entity_poly.pdbx_strand_id
1 'polypeptide(L)'
;MKKNILLIILLLLIYPAFAQTSWDESIYEKSKIETELQIYPNPCKNSKVTVDFKSHNIVSIKLTNITGKQVLFEEYEIPINKTQLLLNDIPNGVYIMQVITSNQISVVKKLIISRN
;
A
#
# COMPACT_ATOMS: atom_id res chain seq x y z
N MET A 1 -11.97 -56.24 -4.47
CA MET A 1 -11.26 -55.17 -5.21
C MET A 1 -12.13 -53.94 -5.47
N LYS A 2 -13.40 -54.08 -5.89
CA LYS A 2 -14.30 -52.93 -6.17
C LYS A 2 -14.72 -52.11 -4.94
N LYS A 3 -14.86 -52.74 -3.76
CA LYS A 3 -15.28 -52.08 -2.50
C LYS A 3 -14.20 -51.15 -1.91
N ASN A 4 -12.92 -51.44 -2.16
CA ASN A 4 -11.80 -50.65 -1.64
C ASN A 4 -11.55 -49.40 -2.49
N ILE A 5 -11.92 -49.44 -3.78
CA ILE A 5 -11.87 -48.28 -4.68
C ILE A 5 -12.92 -47.22 -4.28
N LEU A 6 -14.10 -47.64 -3.85
CA LEU A 6 -15.15 -46.73 -3.36
C LEU A 6 -14.70 -45.95 -2.11
N LEU A 7 -13.91 -46.58 -1.24
CA LEU A 7 -13.40 -45.99 0.00
C LEU A 7 -12.29 -44.94 -0.27
N ILE A 8 -11.50 -45.14 -1.33
CA ILE A 8 -10.47 -44.19 -1.78
C ILE A 8 -11.11 -42.95 -2.43
N ILE A 9 -12.21 -43.12 -3.18
CA ILE A 9 -12.94 -42.01 -3.81
C ILE A 9 -13.64 -41.13 -2.75
N LEU A 10 -14.12 -41.73 -1.66
CA LEU A 10 -14.76 -41.00 -0.56
C LEU A 10 -13.77 -40.12 0.24
N LEU A 11 -12.50 -40.53 0.32
CA LEU A 11 -11.42 -39.79 1.00
C LEU A 11 -10.93 -38.56 0.22
N LEU A 12 -11.11 -38.52 -1.11
CA LEU A 12 -10.69 -37.41 -1.96
C LEU A 12 -11.67 -36.21 -1.97
N LEU A 13 -12.90 -36.40 -1.50
CA LEU A 13 -13.94 -35.35 -1.54
C LEU A 13 -13.92 -34.38 -0.34
N ILE A 14 -13.04 -34.58 0.65
CA ILE A 14 -13.00 -33.78 1.89
C ILE A 14 -12.07 -32.54 1.74
N TYR A 15 -11.36 -32.39 0.64
CA TYR A 15 -10.30 -31.37 0.50
C TYR A 15 -10.66 -29.96 -0.03
N PRO A 16 -11.87 -29.61 -0.55
CA PRO A 16 -12.06 -28.26 -1.08
C PRO A 16 -12.49 -27.20 -0.05
N ALA A 17 -12.73 -27.54 1.23
CA ALA A 17 -13.31 -26.61 2.21
C ALA A 17 -12.35 -25.52 2.74
N PHE A 18 -11.03 -25.64 2.54
CA PHE A 18 -10.04 -24.69 3.08
C PHE A 18 -9.58 -23.60 2.09
N ALA A 19 -10.09 -23.58 0.86
CA ALA A 19 -9.59 -22.66 -0.17
C ALA A 19 -10.35 -21.32 -0.26
N GLN A 20 -11.53 -21.19 0.35
CA GLN A 20 -12.43 -20.04 0.12
C GLN A 20 -12.32 -18.91 1.16
N THR A 21 -11.66 -19.10 2.31
CA THR A 21 -11.65 -18.10 3.40
C THR A 21 -10.50 -17.09 3.34
N SER A 22 -9.44 -17.33 2.56
CA SER A 22 -8.22 -16.51 2.57
C SER A 22 -8.33 -15.19 1.81
N TRP A 23 -9.24 -15.08 0.84
CA TRP A 23 -9.35 -13.90 -0.02
C TRP A 23 -9.98 -12.71 0.69
N ASP A 24 -11.08 -12.91 1.44
CA ASP A 24 -11.79 -11.83 2.13
C ASP A 24 -10.96 -11.20 3.25
N GLU A 25 -10.20 -12.01 3.99
CA GLU A 25 -9.32 -11.52 5.07
C GLU A 25 -8.18 -10.65 4.51
N SER A 26 -7.58 -11.06 3.39
CA SER A 26 -6.50 -10.31 2.72
C SER A 26 -6.96 -8.96 2.15
N ILE A 27 -8.18 -8.90 1.59
CA ILE A 27 -8.76 -7.66 1.07
C ILE A 27 -9.10 -6.71 2.23
N TYR A 28 -9.68 -7.24 3.30
CA TYR A 28 -10.01 -6.45 4.48
C TYR A 28 -8.75 -5.84 5.11
N GLU A 29 -7.70 -6.64 5.30
CA GLU A 29 -6.42 -6.18 5.83
C GLU A 29 -5.80 -5.09 4.96
N LYS A 30 -5.75 -5.28 3.63
CA LYS A 30 -5.25 -4.26 2.70
C LYS A 30 -6.06 -2.96 2.78
N SER A 31 -7.39 -3.05 2.80
CA SER A 31 -8.27 -1.87 2.87
C SER A 31 -8.08 -1.08 4.17
N LYS A 32 -7.87 -1.79 5.28
CA LYS A 32 -7.58 -1.18 6.59
C LYS A 32 -6.26 -0.43 6.56
N ILE A 33 -5.20 -1.06 6.03
CA ILE A 33 -3.88 -0.45 5.89
C ILE A 33 -3.93 0.80 4.99
N GLU A 34 -4.65 0.74 3.86
CA GLU A 34 -4.86 1.90 2.99
C GLU A 34 -5.58 3.06 3.69
N THR A 35 -6.47 2.77 4.63
CA THR A 35 -7.21 3.77 5.41
C THR A 35 -6.33 4.43 6.49
N GLU A 36 -5.34 3.70 7.02
CA GLU A 36 -4.42 4.22 8.04
C GLU A 36 -3.39 5.21 7.48
N LEU A 37 -3.02 5.10 6.19
CA LEU A 37 -2.14 6.06 5.54
C LEU A 37 -2.88 7.36 5.19
N GLN A 38 -2.46 8.47 5.75
CA GLN A 38 -3.02 9.80 5.50
C GLN A 38 -1.95 10.70 4.87
N ILE A 39 -2.31 11.35 3.76
CA ILE A 39 -1.42 12.28 3.03
C ILE A 39 -2.17 13.60 2.86
N TYR A 40 -1.71 14.65 3.54
CA TYR A 40 -2.40 15.93 3.61
C TYR A 40 -1.42 17.12 3.67
N PRO A 41 -1.80 18.30 3.15
CA PRO A 41 -3.01 18.56 2.38
C PRO A 41 -2.92 17.95 0.97
N ASN A 42 -4.07 17.54 0.43
CA ASN A 42 -4.23 17.10 -0.95
C ASN A 42 -5.53 17.74 -1.50
N PRO A 43 -5.48 18.71 -2.43
CA PRO A 43 -4.28 19.20 -3.13
C PRO A 43 -3.26 19.94 -2.24
N CYS A 44 -1.98 19.74 -2.53
CA CYS A 44 -0.87 20.45 -1.89
C CYS A 44 -0.65 21.80 -2.58
N LYS A 45 -0.84 22.90 -1.82
CA LYS A 45 -0.67 24.28 -2.30
C LYS A 45 0.65 24.92 -1.88
N ASN A 46 1.17 24.54 -0.71
CA ASN A 46 2.28 25.24 -0.06
C ASN A 46 3.62 24.50 -0.16
N SER A 47 3.78 23.64 -1.18
CA SER A 47 4.97 22.78 -1.37
C SER A 47 5.34 21.92 -0.14
N LYS A 48 4.39 21.66 0.76
CA LYS A 48 4.59 20.85 1.97
C LYS A 48 3.46 19.86 2.07
N VAL A 49 3.80 18.59 2.21
CA VAL A 49 2.82 17.53 2.45
C VAL A 49 3.26 16.69 3.63
N THR A 50 2.33 16.40 4.53
CA THR A 50 2.51 15.48 5.64
C THR A 50 2.07 14.10 5.21
N VAL A 51 2.93 13.12 5.47
CA VAL A 51 2.64 11.69 5.32
C VAL A 51 2.59 11.12 6.73
N ASP A 52 1.43 10.59 7.12
CA ASP A 52 1.13 10.11 8.46
C ASP A 52 0.56 8.70 8.37
N PHE A 53 1.27 7.72 8.91
CA PHE A 53 0.93 6.31 8.85
C PHE A 53 0.82 5.75 10.27
N LYS A 54 -0.38 5.83 10.84
CA LYS A 54 -0.61 5.68 12.29
C LYS A 54 -0.01 4.44 12.92
N SER A 55 -0.24 3.27 12.32
CA SER A 55 0.12 1.97 12.92
C SER A 55 1.26 1.26 12.18
N HIS A 56 1.95 1.95 11.26
CA HIS A 56 3.00 1.36 10.45
C HIS A 56 4.22 2.28 10.37
N ASN A 57 5.40 1.70 10.40
CA ASN A 57 6.63 2.45 10.22
C ASN A 57 6.99 2.51 8.74
N ILE A 58 7.20 3.72 8.24
CA ILE A 58 7.64 4.07 6.90
C ILE A 58 9.15 3.87 6.81
N VAL A 59 9.57 3.12 5.79
CA VAL A 59 10.98 2.93 5.40
C VAL A 59 11.32 3.81 4.22
N SER A 60 10.43 3.93 3.24
CA SER A 60 10.66 4.82 2.11
C SER A 60 9.38 5.42 1.52
N ILE A 61 9.55 6.58 0.90
CA ILE A 61 8.52 7.29 0.16
C ILE A 61 9.06 7.62 -1.23
N LYS A 62 8.34 7.18 -2.25
CA LYS A 62 8.64 7.47 -3.66
C LYS A 62 7.50 8.25 -4.27
N LEU A 63 7.82 9.32 -4.99
CA LEU A 63 6.87 10.09 -5.77
C LEU A 63 7.18 9.95 -7.26
N THR A 64 6.16 9.61 -8.05
CA THR A 64 6.26 9.40 -9.49
C THR A 64 5.22 10.24 -10.22
N ASN A 65 5.59 10.88 -11.32
CA ASN A 65 4.63 11.63 -12.15
C ASN A 65 3.77 10.68 -13.02
N ILE A 66 2.80 11.24 -13.75
CA ILE A 66 1.92 10.45 -14.65
C ILE A 66 2.66 9.70 -15.77
N THR A 67 3.89 10.10 -16.12
CA THR A 67 4.69 9.44 -17.16
C THR A 67 5.58 8.33 -16.60
N GLY A 68 5.49 8.03 -15.29
CA GLY A 68 6.33 7.03 -14.63
C GLY A 68 7.72 7.52 -14.21
N LYS A 69 8.04 8.81 -14.37
CA LYS A 69 9.31 9.38 -13.91
C LYS A 69 9.28 9.58 -12.39
N GLN A 70 10.27 9.02 -11.69
CA GLN A 70 10.53 9.32 -10.28
C GLN A 70 10.98 10.77 -10.12
N VAL A 71 10.28 11.52 -9.28
CA VAL A 71 10.57 12.95 -9.01
C VAL A 71 11.04 13.20 -7.58
N LEU A 72 10.79 12.26 -6.67
CA LEU A 72 11.30 12.28 -5.30
C LEU A 72 11.43 10.85 -4.79
N PHE A 73 12.47 10.62 -4.00
CA PHE A 73 12.70 9.38 -3.28
C PHE A 73 13.35 9.72 -1.93
N GLU A 74 12.69 9.33 -0.86
CA GLU A 74 13.16 9.49 0.52
C GLU A 74 13.23 8.10 1.15
N GLU A 75 14.34 7.79 1.80
CA GLU A 75 14.57 6.54 2.52
C GLU A 75 15.04 6.87 3.94
N TYR A 76 14.51 6.15 4.92
CA TYR A 76 14.74 6.40 6.33
C TYR A 76 15.51 5.23 6.95
N GLU A 77 16.73 5.49 7.42
CA GLU A 77 17.54 4.50 8.15
C GLU A 77 16.83 4.02 9.42
N ILE A 78 16.19 4.95 10.13
CA ILE A 78 15.34 4.66 11.28
C ILE A 78 13.89 4.79 10.82
N PRO A 79 13.09 3.72 10.83
CA PRO A 79 11.70 3.76 10.40
C PRO A 79 10.88 4.77 11.22
N ILE A 80 10.05 5.55 10.54
CA ILE A 80 9.23 6.61 11.15
C ILE A 80 7.75 6.43 10.80
N ASN A 81 6.83 6.84 11.65
CA ASN A 81 5.39 6.77 11.34
C ASN A 81 4.84 8.05 10.70
N LYS A 82 5.57 9.16 10.78
CA LYS A 82 5.13 10.47 10.32
C LYS A 82 6.29 11.33 9.82
N THR A 83 6.09 12.00 8.70
CA THR A 83 7.09 12.89 8.10
C THR A 83 6.43 14.02 7.33
N GLN A 84 7.19 15.09 7.08
CA GLN A 84 6.78 16.20 6.24
C GLN A 84 7.76 16.33 5.07
N LEU A 85 7.24 16.19 3.86
CA LEU A 85 8.01 16.31 2.63
C LEU A 85 7.95 17.74 2.09
N LEU A 86 9.11 18.24 1.66
CA LEU A 86 9.23 19.50 0.92
C LEU A 86 9.21 19.19 -0.58
N LEU A 87 8.29 19.81 -1.31
CA LEU A 87 8.04 19.54 -2.72
C LEU A 87 8.40 20.72 -3.63
N ASN A 88 9.23 21.65 -3.16
CA ASN A 88 9.47 22.96 -3.80
C ASN A 88 9.81 22.86 -5.30
N ASP A 89 10.65 21.90 -5.67
CA ASP A 89 11.17 21.74 -7.04
C ASP A 89 10.30 20.82 -7.91
N ILE A 90 9.16 20.35 -7.39
CA ILE A 90 8.25 19.47 -8.11
C ILE A 90 7.12 20.34 -8.73
N PRO A 91 6.89 20.30 -10.05
CA PRO A 91 5.85 21.09 -10.71
C PRO A 91 4.42 20.79 -10.25
N ASN A 92 3.48 21.65 -10.65
CA ASN A 92 2.05 21.37 -10.52
C ASN A 92 1.66 20.14 -11.35
N GLY A 93 0.79 19.29 -10.82
CA GLY A 93 0.35 18.09 -11.52
C GLY A 93 -0.21 17.00 -10.60
N VAL A 94 -0.45 15.84 -11.20
CA VAL A 94 -0.89 14.62 -10.50
C VAL A 94 0.29 13.68 -10.36
N TYR A 95 0.43 13.11 -9.17
CA TYR A 95 1.53 12.24 -8.79
C TYR A 95 1.01 10.99 -8.08
N ILE A 96 1.79 9.93 -8.19
CA ILE A 96 1.59 8.66 -7.50
C ILE A 96 2.62 8.61 -6.37
N MET A 97 2.16 8.63 -5.12
CA MET A 97 2.99 8.48 -3.93
C MET A 97 2.92 7.02 -3.47
N GLN A 98 4.07 6.35 -3.49
CA GLN A 98 4.25 5.01 -2.94
C GLN A 98 4.96 5.11 -1.59
N VAL A 99 4.38 4.49 -0.57
CA VAL A 99 4.95 4.39 0.77
C VAL A 99 5.25 2.92 1.04
N ILE A 100 6.48 2.61 1.45
CA ILE A 100 6.91 1.26 1.81
C ILE A 100 7.12 1.22 3.33
N THR A 101 6.56 0.20 3.95
CA THR A 101 6.66 -0.01 5.41
C THR A 101 7.79 -0.97 5.78
N SER A 102 8.14 -1.02 7.07
CA SER A 102 9.09 -1.99 7.62
C SER A 102 8.70 -3.45 7.36
N ASN A 103 7.40 -3.72 7.23
CA ASN A 103 6.87 -5.06 6.95
C ASN A 103 6.80 -5.35 5.44
N GLN A 104 7.49 -4.55 4.61
CA GLN A 104 7.48 -4.61 3.14
C GLN A 104 6.11 -4.41 2.49
N ILE A 105 5.12 -3.91 3.24
CA ILE A 105 3.82 -3.56 2.69
C ILE A 105 3.96 -2.25 1.92
N SER A 106 3.48 -2.26 0.68
CA SER A 106 3.47 -1.08 -0.19
C SER A 106 2.06 -0.52 -0.33
N VAL A 107 1.91 0.76 0.00
CA VAL A 107 0.64 1.49 -0.11
C VAL A 107 0.83 2.63 -1.09
N VAL A 108 -0.13 2.80 -2.01
CA VAL A 108 -0.06 3.81 -3.07
C VAL A 108 -1.25 4.76 -2.98
N LYS A 109 -0.98 6.07 -3.01
CA LYS A 109 -2.03 7.11 -3.07
C LYS A 109 -1.73 8.17 -4.12
N LYS A 110 -2.80 8.73 -4.67
CA LYS A 110 -2.73 9.89 -5.58
C LYS A 110 -2.49 11.16 -4.78
N LEU A 111 -1.50 11.94 -5.18
CA LEU A 111 -1.23 13.29 -4.68
C LEU A 111 -1.43 14.31 -5.80
N ILE A 112 -2.10 15.42 -5.50
CA ILE A 112 -2.28 16.54 -6.42
C ILE A 112 -1.45 17.71 -5.89
N ILE A 113 -0.58 18.28 -6.72
CA ILE A 113 0.16 19.51 -6.42
C ILE A 113 -0.43 20.63 -7.28
N SER A 114 -0.93 21.69 -6.64
CA SER A 114 -1.61 22.81 -7.29
C SER A 114 -1.28 24.11 -6.58
N ARG A 115 -0.10 24.68 -6.89
CA ARG A 115 0.26 26.04 -6.49
C ARG A 115 -0.56 27.04 -7.29
N ASN A 116 -1.28 27.92 -6.59
CA ASN A 116 -1.95 29.09 -7.15
C ASN A 116 -1.15 30.34 -6.83
#